data_AF-C5CCX5-F1
#
_entry.id   AF-C5CCX5-F1
#
_cell.length_a   1.000
_cell.length_b   1.000
_cell.length_c   1.000
_cell.angle_alpha   90.00
_cell.angle_beta   90.00
_cell.angle_gamma   90.00
#
_symmetry.space_group_name_H-M   'P 1'
#
loop_
_entity.id
_entity.type
_entity.pdbx_description
1 polymer ?
#
loop_
_entity_poly.entity_id
_entity_poly.type
_entity_poly.pdbx_seq_one_letter_code
_entity_poly.pdbx_strand_id
1 'polypeptide(L)'
;MSHANAALTPRARLRLAKLIVEEHWPVATAAKMFMVSPPTARKWATRFRAEGPAGMADRSSRPSTMPTRTPQAVVKQIVAARWRRRLGPAQIAGELRMPASTVHAVLVRCRINRLARLDRVTADPEAKAERRRKVLVGAGALTAIAVVGGLVTLAVIQNPPPQAREDIEIAGLQTFEGLSANHVSTPVDYEQSPPVGGDHASAWLNCGVYTEPVPNENAVHALEHGAAWVAYDSEALSQEQVDALRTALPAAYVVLAPYEGLDSPIVLSAWQAQVAVDSPEDERIEQFVAEYWQSPDAPEPGAACTGGLDAPGRIA
;
A
#
# COMPACT_ATOMS: atom_id res chain seq x y z
N MET A 1 -27.87 40.86 39.95
CA MET A 1 -28.53 39.74 40.64
C MET A 1 -27.60 39.27 41.73
N SER A 2 -28.07 39.14 42.98
CA SER A 2 -27.23 38.62 44.06
C SER A 2 -26.91 37.15 43.79
N HIS A 3 -25.64 36.76 43.90
CA HIS A 3 -25.21 35.38 43.73
C HIS A 3 -25.84 34.48 44.81
N ALA A 4 -26.09 33.20 44.51
CA ALA A 4 -26.77 32.25 45.39
C ALA A 4 -26.15 32.15 46.81
N ASN A 5 -24.85 32.41 46.92
CA ASN A 5 -24.08 32.35 48.17
C ASN A 5 -23.97 33.71 48.90
N ALA A 6 -24.70 34.74 48.48
CA ALA A 6 -24.64 36.04 49.12
C ALA A 6 -25.35 36.01 50.49
N ALA A 7 -24.58 36.16 51.57
CA ALA A 7 -25.12 36.20 52.95
C ALA A 7 -26.21 37.28 53.15
N LEU A 8 -26.16 38.38 52.40
CA LEU A 8 -27.18 39.44 52.42
C LEU A 8 -27.65 39.80 51.02
N THR A 9 -28.97 39.82 50.85
CA THR A 9 -29.64 40.40 49.67
C THR A 9 -29.53 41.94 49.70
N PRO A 10 -29.69 42.64 48.55
CA PRO A 10 -29.70 44.10 48.52
C PRO A 10 -30.70 44.74 49.49
N ARG A 11 -31.87 44.12 49.67
CA ARG A 11 -32.89 44.56 50.65
C ARG A 11 -32.40 44.39 52.10
N ALA A 12 -31.75 43.27 52.42
CA ALA A 12 -31.20 43.02 53.75
C ALA A 12 -30.05 44.00 54.07
N ARG A 13 -29.18 44.30 53.10
CA ARG A 13 -28.12 45.31 53.24
C ARG A 13 -28.68 46.70 53.52
N LEU A 14 -29.75 47.08 52.83
CA LEU A 14 -30.44 48.36 53.05
C LEU A 14 -31.01 48.45 54.47
N ARG A 15 -31.71 47.40 54.94
CA ARG A 15 -32.24 47.36 56.31
C ARG A 15 -31.13 47.44 57.36
N LEU A 16 -30.08 46.63 57.20
CA LEU A 16 -28.89 46.66 58.05
C LEU A 16 -28.27 48.06 58.13
N ALA A 17 -28.11 48.72 56.97
CA ALA A 17 -27.50 50.04 56.92
C ALA A 17 -28.40 51.14 57.53
N LYS A 18 -29.72 51.09 57.32
CA LYS A 18 -30.68 52.02 57.93
C LYS A 18 -30.69 51.93 59.45
N LEU A 19 -30.68 50.71 60.02
CA LEU A 19 -30.58 50.51 61.47
C LEU A 19 -29.35 51.21 62.07
N ILE A 20 -28.20 51.12 61.38
CA ILE A 20 -26.94 51.72 61.84
C ILE A 20 -26.90 53.24 61.62
N VAL A 21 -27.45 53.73 60.49
CA VAL A 21 -27.25 55.12 60.05
C VAL A 21 -28.41 56.03 60.41
N GLU A 22 -29.66 55.56 60.30
CA GLU A 22 -30.87 56.33 60.59
C GLU A 22 -31.33 56.10 62.04
N GLU A 23 -31.30 54.85 62.51
CA GLU A 23 -31.76 54.49 63.87
C GLU A 23 -30.63 54.43 64.90
N HIS A 24 -29.39 54.75 64.50
CA HIS A 24 -28.21 54.86 65.38
C HIS A 24 -27.88 53.61 66.21
N TRP A 25 -28.25 52.42 65.74
CA TRP A 25 -27.89 51.17 66.41
C TRP A 25 -26.37 50.95 66.43
N PRO A 26 -25.80 50.38 67.52
CA PRO A 26 -24.42 49.96 67.52
C PRO A 26 -24.13 48.94 66.40
N VAL A 27 -23.02 49.13 65.68
CA VAL A 27 -22.64 48.28 64.53
C VAL A 27 -22.57 46.80 64.91
N ALA A 28 -22.10 46.47 66.12
CA ALA A 28 -22.00 45.09 66.61
C ALA A 28 -23.40 44.45 66.77
N THR A 29 -24.37 45.19 67.29
CA THR A 29 -25.75 44.72 67.49
C THR A 29 -26.43 44.45 66.15
N ALA A 30 -26.32 45.40 65.21
CA ALA A 30 -26.86 45.24 63.86
C ALA A 30 -26.16 44.09 63.11
N ALA A 31 -24.84 43.94 63.24
CA ALA A 31 -24.10 42.84 62.63
C ALA A 31 -24.56 41.46 63.16
N LYS A 32 -24.78 41.34 64.47
CA LYS A 32 -25.29 40.12 65.11
C LYS A 32 -26.70 39.76 64.61
N MET A 33 -27.61 40.75 64.51
CA MET A 33 -28.98 40.54 64.03
C MET A 33 -29.02 39.98 62.60
N PHE A 34 -28.12 40.45 61.73
CA PHE A 34 -28.06 40.03 60.33
C PHE A 34 -27.07 38.89 60.07
N MET A 35 -26.53 38.26 61.13
CA MET A 35 -25.58 37.14 61.04
C MET A 35 -24.35 37.45 60.16
N VAL A 36 -23.83 38.68 60.25
CA VAL A 36 -22.62 39.12 59.54
C VAL A 36 -21.57 39.66 60.50
N SER A 37 -20.32 39.76 60.02
CA SER A 37 -19.23 40.35 60.81
C SER A 37 -19.38 41.87 60.95
N PRO A 38 -18.95 42.49 62.06
CA PRO A 38 -18.96 43.95 62.22
C PRO A 38 -18.28 44.74 61.10
N PRO A 39 -17.14 44.28 60.50
CA PRO A 39 -16.56 44.92 59.32
C PRO A 39 -17.51 44.92 58.10
N THR A 40 -18.28 43.86 57.90
CA THR A 40 -19.27 43.77 56.80
C THR A 40 -20.41 44.76 57.02
N ALA A 41 -20.93 44.86 58.24
CA ALA A 41 -21.95 45.84 58.59
C ALA A 41 -21.43 47.30 58.44
N ARG A 42 -20.21 47.58 58.91
CA ARG A 42 -19.56 48.89 58.75
C ARG A 42 -19.37 49.27 57.28
N LYS A 43 -18.98 48.32 56.43
CA LYS A 43 -18.85 48.52 54.97
C LYS A 43 -20.19 48.98 54.36
N TRP A 44 -21.27 48.27 54.66
CA TRP A 44 -22.60 48.62 54.12
C TRP A 44 -23.13 49.95 54.67
N ALA A 45 -22.95 50.22 55.97
CA ALA A 45 -23.30 51.51 56.56
C ALA A 45 -22.52 52.68 55.93
N THR A 46 -21.20 52.52 55.73
CA THR A 46 -20.35 53.53 55.06
C THR A 46 -20.84 53.80 53.65
N ARG A 47 -21.15 52.74 52.90
CA ARG A 47 -21.65 52.87 51.53
C ARG A 47 -23.05 53.51 51.47
N PHE A 48 -23.91 53.22 52.43
CA PHE A 48 -25.23 53.86 52.54
C PHE A 48 -25.13 55.36 52.83
N ARG A 49 -24.20 55.79 53.70
CA ARG A 49 -23.94 57.22 53.94
C ARG A 49 -23.50 57.95 52.67
N ALA A 50 -22.70 57.30 51.82
CA ALA A 50 -22.16 57.90 50.61
C ALA A 50 -23.13 57.87 49.42
N GLU A 51 -23.89 56.78 49.24
CA GLU A 51 -24.64 56.49 48.01
C GLU A 51 -26.15 56.25 48.24
N GLY A 52 -26.62 56.30 49.49
CA GLY A 52 -27.99 55.99 49.86
C GLY A 52 -28.40 54.57 49.45
N PRO A 53 -29.71 54.35 49.16
CA PRO A 53 -30.21 53.03 48.75
C PRO A 53 -29.55 52.46 47.49
N ALA A 54 -29.12 53.31 46.55
CA ALA A 54 -28.46 52.89 45.31
C ALA A 54 -27.14 52.15 45.59
N GLY A 55 -26.47 52.47 46.70
CA GLY A 55 -25.24 51.81 47.13
C GLY A 55 -25.41 50.37 47.62
N MET A 56 -26.63 49.82 47.71
CA MET A 56 -26.82 48.46 48.24
C MET A 56 -26.68 47.37 47.16
N ALA A 57 -26.62 47.79 45.88
CA ALA A 57 -26.38 46.90 44.75
C ALA A 57 -24.95 46.36 44.72
N ASP A 58 -24.78 45.15 44.17
CA ASP A 58 -23.45 44.57 43.93
C ASP A 58 -22.66 45.44 42.93
N ARG A 59 -21.40 45.71 43.26
CA ARG A 59 -20.46 46.29 42.30
C ARG A 59 -19.85 45.17 41.47
N SER A 60 -19.38 45.53 40.27
CA SER A 60 -18.61 44.58 39.48
C SER A 60 -17.32 44.23 40.23
N SER A 61 -17.07 42.94 40.46
CA SER A 61 -15.77 42.45 40.91
C SER A 61 -14.72 42.45 39.79
N ARG A 62 -15.09 42.91 38.58
CA ARG A 62 -14.18 42.99 37.44
C ARG A 62 -13.16 44.10 37.69
N PRO A 63 -11.85 43.82 37.59
CA PRO A 63 -10.83 44.85 37.68
C PRO A 63 -11.09 45.99 36.71
N SER A 64 -10.96 47.23 37.18
CA SER A 64 -11.15 48.44 36.34
C SER A 64 -10.03 48.60 35.32
N THR A 65 -8.84 48.06 35.60
CA THR A 65 -7.70 48.05 34.70
C THR A 65 -7.12 46.64 34.59
N MET A 66 -6.58 46.32 33.42
CA MET A 66 -5.90 45.05 33.14
C MET A 66 -4.51 45.38 32.60
N PRO A 67 -3.47 45.46 33.45
CA PRO A 67 -2.13 45.88 33.05
C PRO A 67 -1.52 45.04 31.92
N THR A 68 -1.90 43.76 31.83
CA THR A 68 -1.43 42.82 30.80
C THR A 68 -2.25 42.86 29.50
N ARG A 69 -3.20 43.79 29.38
CA ARG A 69 -3.98 43.94 28.15
C ARG A 69 -3.07 44.43 27.03
N THR A 70 -3.06 43.68 25.92
CA THR A 70 -2.31 44.06 24.71
C THR A 70 -2.60 45.52 24.31
N PRO A 71 -1.58 46.36 24.14
CA PRO A 71 -1.75 47.77 23.75
C PRO A 71 -2.55 47.92 22.45
N GLN A 72 -3.37 48.96 22.36
CA GLN A 72 -4.26 49.20 21.21
C GLN A 72 -3.49 49.33 19.88
N ALA A 73 -2.28 49.90 19.91
CA ALA A 73 -1.42 50.00 18.72
C ALA A 73 -1.09 48.60 18.15
N VAL A 74 -0.72 47.65 19.01
CA VAL A 74 -0.40 46.28 18.62
C VAL A 74 -1.65 45.52 18.19
N VAL A 75 -2.80 45.75 18.84
CA VAL A 75 -4.09 45.20 18.39
C VAL A 75 -4.39 45.65 16.95
N LYS A 76 -4.19 46.92 16.62
CA LYS A 76 -4.40 47.43 15.25
C LYS A 76 -3.45 46.77 14.24
N GLN A 77 -2.19 46.53 14.61
CA GLN A 77 -1.23 45.81 13.76
C GLN A 77 -1.68 44.37 13.49
N ILE A 78 -2.11 43.63 14.52
CA ILE A 78 -2.63 42.26 14.39
C ILE A 78 -3.87 42.25 13.46
N VAL A 79 -4.81 43.16 13.68
CA VAL A 79 -6.03 43.27 12.87
C VAL A 79 -5.69 43.66 11.42
N ALA A 80 -4.76 44.59 11.21
CA ALA A 80 -4.33 44.99 9.87
C ALA A 80 -3.62 43.85 9.13
N ALA A 81 -2.72 43.11 9.78
CA ALA A 81 -2.07 41.94 9.21
C ALA A 81 -3.11 40.88 8.80
N ARG A 82 -4.12 40.68 9.65
CA ARG A 82 -5.24 39.78 9.37
C ARG A 82 -6.09 40.22 8.17
N TRP A 83 -6.45 41.50 8.10
CA TRP A 83 -7.35 42.04 7.06
C TRP A 83 -6.67 42.41 5.75
N ARG A 84 -5.37 42.68 5.73
CA ARG A 84 -4.65 43.02 4.50
C ARG A 84 -3.95 41.81 3.90
N ARG A 85 -3.36 40.96 4.74
CA ARG A 85 -2.46 39.88 4.31
C ARG A 85 -2.97 38.49 4.63
N ARG A 86 -4.15 38.36 5.27
CA ARG A 86 -4.82 37.08 5.58
C ARG A 86 -3.96 36.09 6.38
N LEU A 87 -2.99 36.61 7.13
CA LEU A 87 -2.05 35.77 7.87
C LEU A 87 -2.75 35.02 9.02
N GLY A 88 -2.32 33.78 9.23
CA GLY A 88 -2.69 32.95 10.38
C GLY A 88 -2.09 33.47 11.70
N PRO A 89 -2.61 33.05 12.86
CA PRO A 89 -2.09 33.47 14.16
C PRO A 89 -0.57 33.23 14.33
N ALA A 90 -0.05 32.11 13.82
CA ALA A 90 1.38 31.78 13.90
C ALA A 90 2.26 32.68 13.01
N GLN A 91 1.76 33.08 11.84
CA GLN A 91 2.49 33.96 10.92
C GLN A 91 2.54 35.39 11.47
N ILE A 92 1.40 35.91 11.94
CA ILE A 92 1.34 37.24 12.58
C ILE A 92 2.24 37.27 13.84
N ALA A 93 2.25 36.17 14.60
CA ALA A 93 3.12 36.02 15.77
C ALA A 93 4.61 36.11 15.43
N GLY A 94 5.04 35.45 14.34
CA GLY A 94 6.41 35.56 13.84
C GLY A 94 6.79 36.98 13.43
N GLU A 95 5.89 37.70 12.74
CA GLU A 95 6.14 39.08 12.31
C GLU A 95 6.21 40.08 13.45
N LEU A 96 5.30 39.96 14.42
CA LEU A 96 5.20 40.88 15.55
C LEU A 96 6.04 40.43 16.76
N ARG A 97 6.82 39.35 16.61
CA ARG A 97 7.67 38.74 17.65
C ARG A 97 6.95 38.58 19.00
N MET A 98 5.77 37.96 18.96
CA MET A 98 4.95 37.71 20.15
C MET A 98 4.30 36.33 20.13
N PRO A 99 3.82 35.80 21.27
CA PRO A 99 3.21 34.49 21.31
C PRO A 99 1.97 34.38 20.42
N ALA A 100 1.85 33.28 19.67
CA ALA A 100 0.70 32.99 18.83
C ALA A 100 -0.63 32.91 19.61
N SER A 101 -0.57 32.52 20.89
CA SER A 101 -1.71 32.53 21.80
C SER A 101 -2.26 33.93 22.06
N THR A 102 -1.38 34.93 22.24
CA THR A 102 -1.76 36.34 22.40
C THR A 102 -2.43 36.87 21.13
N VAL A 103 -1.84 36.58 19.97
CA VAL A 103 -2.43 36.93 18.66
C VAL A 103 -3.81 36.29 18.51
N HIS A 104 -3.93 34.99 18.79
CA HIS A 104 -5.20 34.27 18.72
C HIS A 104 -6.27 34.90 19.64
N ALA A 105 -5.92 35.19 20.89
CA ALA A 105 -6.83 35.82 21.85
C ALA A 105 -7.32 37.20 21.38
N VAL A 106 -6.44 38.00 20.76
CA VAL A 106 -6.81 39.29 20.15
C VAL A 106 -7.77 39.08 18.98
N LEU A 107 -7.48 38.14 18.08
CA LEU A 107 -8.34 37.83 16.92
C LEU A 107 -9.72 37.32 17.34
N VAL A 108 -9.80 36.49 18.39
CA VAL A 108 -11.07 36.01 18.98
C VAL A 108 -11.86 37.19 19.55
N ARG A 109 -11.21 38.06 20.32
CA ARG A 109 -11.85 39.27 20.88
C ARG A 109 -12.39 40.20 19.80
N CYS A 110 -11.67 40.30 18.68
CA CYS A 110 -12.08 41.08 17.51
C CYS A 110 -13.02 40.32 16.55
N ARG A 111 -13.39 39.06 16.87
CA ARG A 111 -14.27 38.18 16.07
C ARG A 111 -13.79 37.88 14.64
N ILE A 112 -12.47 37.89 14.42
CA ILE A 112 -11.82 37.66 13.10
C ILE A 112 -10.88 36.44 13.11
N ASN A 113 -11.08 35.53 14.07
CA ASN A 113 -10.26 34.34 14.30
C ASN A 113 -10.38 33.26 13.21
N ARG A 114 -11.50 33.21 12.46
CA ARG A 114 -11.68 32.26 11.35
C ARG A 114 -11.48 32.97 10.01
N LEU A 115 -10.49 32.53 9.21
CA LEU A 115 -10.23 33.09 7.87
C LEU A 115 -11.42 32.91 6.93
N ALA A 116 -12.12 31.78 7.03
CA ALA A 116 -13.32 31.48 6.24
C ALA A 116 -14.46 32.51 6.39
N ARG A 117 -14.47 33.32 7.47
CA ARG A 117 -15.45 34.42 7.64
C ARG A 117 -14.99 35.74 7.02
N LEU A 118 -13.72 35.85 6.65
CA LEU A 118 -13.07 37.04 6.06
C LEU A 118 -12.81 36.89 4.56
N ASP A 119 -13.01 35.68 4.03
CA ASP A 119 -12.87 35.37 2.63
C ASP A 119 -14.21 35.49 1.91
N ARG A 120 -14.35 36.54 1.10
CA ARG A 120 -15.38 36.63 0.07
C ARG A 120 -14.91 36.04 -1.27
N VAL A 121 -13.60 35.85 -1.45
CA VAL A 121 -12.96 35.41 -2.70
C VAL A 121 -12.67 33.90 -2.73
N THR A 122 -12.42 33.23 -1.60
CA THR A 122 -12.28 31.75 -1.55
C THR A 122 -13.61 31.02 -1.33
N ALA A 123 -14.70 31.76 -1.18
CA ALA A 123 -16.08 31.25 -1.23
C ALA A 123 -16.59 31.06 -2.67
N ASP A 124 -15.72 31.23 -3.67
CA ASP A 124 -16.04 30.93 -5.05
C ASP A 124 -16.09 29.40 -5.24
N PRO A 125 -17.27 28.82 -5.55
CA PRO A 125 -17.41 27.38 -5.77
C PRO A 125 -16.47 26.85 -6.87
N GLU A 126 -16.06 27.70 -7.81
CA GLU A 126 -15.19 27.31 -8.94
C GLU A 126 -13.77 26.94 -8.49
N ALA A 127 -13.16 27.73 -7.60
CA ALA A 127 -11.82 27.44 -7.08
C ALA A 127 -11.78 26.15 -6.23
N LYS A 128 -12.87 25.83 -5.54
CA LYS A 128 -13.02 24.57 -4.78
C LYS A 128 -13.21 23.36 -5.71
N ALA A 129 -13.93 23.54 -6.81
CA ALA A 129 -14.10 22.52 -7.84
C ALA A 129 -12.78 22.21 -8.56
N GLU A 130 -12.00 23.23 -8.91
CA GLU A 130 -10.70 23.05 -9.56
C GLU A 130 -9.70 22.31 -8.67
N ARG A 131 -9.66 22.61 -7.37
CA ARG A 131 -8.80 21.91 -6.41
C ARG A 131 -9.21 20.44 -6.23
N ARG A 132 -10.52 20.15 -6.22
CA ARG A 132 -11.03 18.76 -6.20
C ARG A 132 -10.68 18.02 -7.50
N ARG A 133 -10.77 18.68 -8.66
CA ARG A 133 -10.39 18.10 -9.96
C ARG A 133 -8.91 17.74 -10.00
N LYS A 134 -8.01 18.62 -9.53
CA LYS A 134 -6.56 18.36 -9.48
C LYS A 134 -6.20 17.20 -8.54
N VAL A 135 -6.88 17.06 -7.41
CA VAL A 135 -6.68 15.92 -6.47
C VAL A 135 -7.20 14.61 -7.05
N LEU A 136 -8.35 14.61 -7.73
CA LEU A 136 -8.89 13.40 -8.37
C LEU A 136 -8.00 12.90 -9.51
N VAL A 137 -7.49 13.82 -10.34
CA VAL A 137 -6.59 13.49 -11.46
C VAL A 137 -5.24 12.96 -10.96
N GLY A 138 -4.67 13.56 -9.90
CA GLY A 138 -3.43 13.08 -9.30
C GLY A 138 -3.55 11.69 -8.66
N ALA A 139 -4.67 11.39 -8.00
CA ALA A 139 -4.92 10.08 -7.41
C ALA A 139 -5.18 8.98 -8.46
N GLY A 140 -5.88 9.33 -9.56
CA GLY A 140 -6.14 8.41 -10.68
C GLY A 140 -4.87 8.03 -11.46
N ALA A 141 -3.93 8.97 -11.64
CA ALA A 141 -2.67 8.68 -12.34
C ALA A 141 -1.78 7.70 -11.56
N LEU A 142 -1.70 7.84 -10.23
CA LEU A 142 -0.93 6.92 -9.38
C LEU A 142 -1.53 5.50 -9.33
N THR A 143 -2.86 5.39 -9.30
CA THR A 143 -3.53 4.08 -9.34
C THR A 143 -3.41 3.43 -10.71
N ALA A 144 -3.53 4.18 -11.81
CA ALA A 144 -3.33 3.64 -13.15
C ALA A 144 -1.89 3.15 -13.37
N ILE A 145 -0.87 3.88 -12.88
CA ILE A 145 0.53 3.44 -12.97
C ILE A 145 0.77 2.19 -12.11
N ALA A 146 0.18 2.09 -10.92
CA ALA A 146 0.30 0.90 -10.07
C ALA A 146 -0.41 -0.31 -10.68
N VAL A 147 -1.57 -0.12 -11.33
CA VAL A 147 -2.31 -1.20 -12.01
C VAL A 147 -1.60 -1.64 -13.28
N VAL A 148 -1.12 -0.71 -14.11
CA VAL A 148 -0.32 -1.04 -15.30
C VAL A 148 0.99 -1.69 -14.87
N GLY A 149 1.67 -1.13 -13.88
CA GLY A 149 2.87 -1.71 -13.30
C GLY A 149 2.63 -3.13 -12.79
N GLY A 150 1.54 -3.35 -12.05
CA GLY A 150 1.12 -4.66 -11.53
C GLY A 150 0.71 -5.66 -12.62
N LEU A 151 0.01 -5.20 -13.67
CA LEU A 151 -0.36 -6.04 -14.81
C LEU A 151 0.86 -6.39 -15.67
N VAL A 152 1.81 -5.46 -15.83
CA VAL A 152 3.07 -5.71 -16.53
C VAL A 152 3.95 -6.66 -15.72
N THR A 153 4.08 -6.50 -14.39
CA THR A 153 4.80 -7.49 -13.58
C THR A 153 4.11 -8.84 -13.58
N LEU A 154 2.78 -8.91 -13.51
CA LEU A 154 2.05 -10.17 -13.61
C LEU A 154 2.26 -10.83 -14.98
N ALA A 155 2.19 -10.04 -16.06
CA ALA A 155 2.44 -10.53 -17.41
C ALA A 155 3.89 -11.02 -17.60
N VAL A 156 4.89 -10.34 -17.03
CA VAL A 156 6.30 -10.76 -17.06
C VAL A 156 6.56 -11.99 -16.19
N ILE A 157 5.85 -12.18 -15.07
CA ILE A 157 5.97 -13.39 -14.25
C ILE A 157 5.29 -14.59 -14.95
N GLN A 158 4.14 -14.37 -15.58
CA GLN A 158 3.39 -15.43 -16.27
C GLN A 158 3.97 -15.76 -17.65
N ASN A 159 4.57 -14.77 -18.32
CA ASN A 159 5.24 -14.90 -19.61
C ASN A 159 6.58 -14.18 -19.50
N PRO A 160 7.59 -14.79 -18.85
CA PRO A 160 8.93 -14.23 -18.88
C PRO A 160 9.32 -14.00 -20.33
N PRO A 161 9.84 -12.81 -20.69
CA PRO A 161 10.39 -12.62 -22.03
C PRO A 161 11.41 -13.74 -22.26
N PRO A 162 11.46 -14.33 -23.47
CA PRO A 162 12.50 -15.30 -23.81
C PRO A 162 13.82 -14.68 -23.37
N GLN A 163 14.57 -15.38 -22.51
CA GLN A 163 15.91 -14.93 -22.18
C GLN A 163 16.62 -14.75 -23.52
N ALA A 164 17.23 -13.58 -23.72
CA ALA A 164 18.11 -13.41 -24.87
C ALA A 164 19.15 -14.53 -24.77
N ARG A 165 19.12 -15.48 -25.70
CA ARG A 165 20.04 -16.62 -25.74
C ARG A 165 21.45 -16.07 -25.60
N GLU A 166 22.07 -16.30 -24.45
CA GLU A 166 23.52 -16.42 -24.43
C GLU A 166 23.82 -17.65 -25.27
N ASP A 167 24.83 -17.62 -26.15
CA ASP A 167 25.20 -18.81 -26.92
C ASP A 167 25.72 -19.88 -25.93
N ILE A 168 24.82 -20.73 -25.41
CA ILE A 168 25.16 -21.76 -24.43
C ILE A 168 25.88 -22.88 -25.19
N GLU A 169 27.21 -22.96 -25.05
CA GLU A 169 27.98 -24.07 -25.59
C GLU A 169 27.80 -25.33 -24.74
N ILE A 170 26.97 -26.27 -25.22
CA ILE A 170 26.73 -27.55 -24.56
C ILE A 170 27.76 -28.58 -25.06
N ALA A 171 28.62 -29.06 -24.17
CA ALA A 171 29.64 -30.04 -24.53
C ALA A 171 29.03 -31.39 -24.95
N GLY A 172 29.39 -31.86 -26.15
CA GLY A 172 28.89 -33.13 -26.70
C GLY A 172 27.49 -33.04 -27.33
N LEU A 173 26.94 -31.84 -27.47
CA LEU A 173 25.69 -31.61 -28.21
C LEU A 173 25.85 -32.01 -29.68
N GLN A 174 24.88 -32.77 -30.17
CA GLN A 174 24.74 -33.13 -31.57
C GLN A 174 23.51 -32.44 -32.14
N THR A 175 23.68 -31.82 -33.31
CA THR A 175 22.58 -31.19 -34.06
C THR A 175 22.39 -31.91 -35.39
N PHE A 176 21.14 -32.05 -35.80
CA PHE A 176 20.75 -32.82 -36.98
C PHE A 176 19.96 -31.93 -37.94
N GLU A 177 20.26 -32.01 -39.23
CA GLU A 177 19.59 -31.20 -40.25
C GLU A 177 18.80 -32.08 -41.21
N GLY A 178 17.83 -31.49 -41.92
CA GLY A 178 17.10 -32.16 -43.00
C GLY A 178 16.10 -33.22 -42.54
N LEU A 179 15.75 -33.25 -41.25
CA LEU A 179 14.68 -34.09 -40.73
C LEU A 179 13.32 -33.62 -41.27
N SER A 180 12.49 -34.57 -41.70
CA SER A 180 11.11 -34.30 -42.08
C SER A 180 10.23 -34.02 -40.85
N ALA A 181 9.01 -33.55 -41.09
CA ALA A 181 7.99 -33.29 -40.08
C ALA A 181 6.61 -33.76 -40.57
N ASN A 182 6.56 -34.87 -41.32
CA ASN A 182 5.27 -35.34 -41.82
C ASN A 182 4.58 -36.23 -40.79
N HIS A 183 3.26 -36.08 -40.71
CA HIS A 183 2.43 -37.01 -39.95
C HIS A 183 2.23 -38.33 -40.69
N VAL A 184 2.56 -39.44 -40.04
CA VAL A 184 2.36 -40.81 -40.52
C VAL A 184 1.53 -41.63 -39.54
N SER A 185 0.98 -42.74 -40.02
CA SER A 185 0.18 -43.68 -39.22
C SER A 185 0.84 -45.05 -39.07
N THR A 186 2.10 -45.17 -39.49
CA THR A 186 2.88 -46.41 -39.46
C THR A 186 4.14 -46.21 -38.63
N PRO A 187 4.73 -47.28 -38.08
CA PRO A 187 6.01 -47.19 -37.40
C PRO A 187 7.09 -46.58 -38.30
N VAL A 188 7.99 -45.81 -37.69
CA VAL A 188 9.10 -45.14 -38.36
C VAL A 188 10.42 -45.69 -37.84
N ASP A 189 11.33 -45.98 -38.78
CA ASP A 189 12.70 -46.37 -38.45
C ASP A 189 13.56 -45.11 -38.39
N TYR A 190 14.08 -44.80 -37.21
CA TYR A 190 14.83 -43.58 -36.94
C TYR A 190 16.33 -43.88 -36.88
N GLU A 191 17.14 -42.94 -37.39
CA GLU A 191 18.60 -43.06 -37.30
C GLU A 191 19.12 -42.79 -35.87
N GLN A 192 18.44 -41.92 -35.12
CA GLN A 192 18.80 -41.57 -33.75
C GLN A 192 17.98 -42.39 -32.73
N SER A 193 18.61 -42.75 -31.62
CA SER A 193 18.00 -43.51 -30.53
C SER A 193 18.37 -42.87 -29.17
N PRO A 194 17.46 -42.13 -28.52
CA PRO A 194 16.09 -41.84 -28.93
C PRO A 194 16.00 -40.93 -30.17
N PRO A 195 14.86 -40.93 -30.89
CA PRO A 195 14.65 -40.03 -32.01
C PRO A 195 14.61 -38.53 -31.63
N VAL A 196 15.04 -37.69 -32.57
CA VAL A 196 15.18 -36.23 -32.40
C VAL A 196 14.31 -35.43 -33.39
N GLY A 197 13.44 -36.09 -34.15
CA GLY A 197 12.68 -35.48 -35.25
C GLY A 197 12.43 -36.49 -36.36
N GLY A 198 11.77 -36.06 -37.44
CA GLY A 198 11.42 -36.92 -38.57
C GLY A 198 9.92 -37.12 -38.72
N ASP A 199 9.54 -38.02 -39.62
CA ASP A 199 8.14 -38.44 -39.78
C ASP A 199 7.65 -39.08 -38.48
N HIS A 200 6.45 -38.71 -38.01
CA HIS A 200 5.99 -39.07 -36.67
C HIS A 200 4.46 -39.16 -36.60
N ALA A 201 3.92 -39.60 -35.46
CA ALA A 201 2.49 -39.87 -35.34
C ALA A 201 1.68 -38.58 -35.33
N SER A 202 0.49 -38.53 -35.95
CA SER A 202 -0.36 -37.33 -35.91
C SER A 202 -0.88 -36.92 -34.52
N ALA A 203 -0.80 -37.82 -33.54
CA ALA A 203 -1.19 -37.52 -32.17
C ALA A 203 0.06 -37.33 -31.32
N TRP A 204 0.17 -36.21 -30.61
CA TRP A 204 1.27 -36.01 -29.66
C TRP A 204 1.15 -36.92 -28.45
N LEU A 205 2.29 -37.31 -27.88
CA LEU A 205 2.36 -37.84 -26.53
C LEU A 205 2.09 -36.71 -25.54
N ASN A 206 1.31 -36.97 -24.51
CA ASN A 206 1.21 -36.03 -23.40
C ASN A 206 2.57 -35.89 -22.70
N CYS A 207 3.05 -34.67 -22.49
CA CYS A 207 4.21 -34.44 -21.65
C CYS A 207 3.92 -34.88 -20.21
N GLY A 208 4.91 -35.51 -19.58
CA GLY A 208 4.76 -36.13 -18.29
C GLY A 208 5.91 -37.05 -17.91
N VAL A 209 5.75 -37.69 -16.76
CA VAL A 209 6.68 -38.72 -16.27
C VAL A 209 6.05 -40.09 -16.49
N TYR A 210 6.82 -40.98 -17.10
CA TYR A 210 6.43 -42.32 -17.48
C TYR A 210 7.36 -43.34 -16.81
N THR A 211 6.78 -44.39 -16.24
CA THR A 211 7.52 -45.52 -15.64
C THR A 211 7.76 -46.66 -16.62
N GLU A 212 7.26 -46.54 -17.85
CA GLU A 212 7.39 -47.52 -18.93
C GLU A 212 7.85 -46.81 -20.21
N PRO A 213 8.50 -47.51 -21.15
CA PRO A 213 8.88 -46.92 -22.43
C PRO A 213 7.69 -46.35 -23.19
N VAL A 214 7.91 -45.20 -23.84
CA VAL A 214 6.88 -44.48 -24.60
C VAL A 214 7.04 -44.69 -26.10
N PRO A 215 5.96 -44.58 -26.90
CA PRO A 215 6.05 -44.71 -28.35
C PRO A 215 6.87 -43.57 -28.97
N ASN A 216 7.90 -43.93 -29.74
CA ASN A 216 8.83 -43.00 -30.37
C ASN A 216 8.10 -41.96 -31.24
N GLU A 217 7.17 -42.38 -32.09
CA GLU A 217 6.46 -41.51 -33.01
C GLU A 217 5.58 -40.48 -32.30
N ASN A 218 5.04 -40.80 -31.12
CA ASN A 218 4.25 -39.86 -30.33
C ASN A 218 5.16 -38.92 -29.52
N ALA A 219 6.30 -39.41 -29.03
CA ALA A 219 7.30 -38.60 -28.35
C ALA A 219 7.94 -37.58 -29.31
N VAL A 220 8.23 -37.96 -30.56
CA VAL A 220 8.75 -37.05 -31.60
C VAL A 220 7.77 -35.92 -31.91
N HIS A 221 6.46 -36.20 -31.98
CA HIS A 221 5.46 -35.13 -32.11
C HIS A 221 5.50 -34.18 -30.90
N ALA A 222 5.68 -34.69 -29.68
CA ALA A 222 5.87 -33.80 -28.53
C ALA A 222 7.11 -32.91 -28.68
N LEU A 223 8.21 -33.42 -29.26
CA LEU A 223 9.38 -32.61 -29.61
C LEU A 223 9.05 -31.54 -30.65
N GLU A 224 8.18 -31.83 -31.62
CA GLU A 224 7.70 -30.86 -32.62
C GLU A 224 7.03 -29.64 -31.97
N HIS A 225 6.33 -29.87 -30.85
CA HIS A 225 5.69 -28.84 -30.03
C HIS A 225 6.67 -28.07 -29.13
N GLY A 226 7.95 -28.44 -29.13
CA GLY A 226 9.00 -27.89 -28.28
C GLY A 226 9.18 -28.60 -26.94
N ALA A 227 8.71 -29.84 -26.79
CA ALA A 227 9.05 -30.63 -25.60
C ALA A 227 10.53 -31.04 -25.60
N ALA A 228 11.08 -31.26 -24.41
CA ALA A 228 12.34 -31.97 -24.23
C ALA A 228 12.05 -33.40 -23.75
N TRP A 229 12.60 -34.40 -24.42
CA TRP A 229 12.52 -35.80 -24.01
C TRP A 229 13.81 -36.20 -23.31
N VAL A 230 13.69 -36.51 -22.02
CA VAL A 230 14.75 -37.09 -21.21
C VAL A 230 14.52 -38.59 -21.12
N ALA A 231 15.26 -39.33 -21.94
CA ALA A 231 15.30 -40.77 -21.91
C ALA A 231 16.36 -41.24 -20.92
N TYR A 232 16.08 -42.29 -20.16
CA TYR A 232 17.04 -42.85 -19.23
C TYR A 232 17.08 -44.38 -19.26
N ASP A 233 18.24 -44.94 -18.93
CA ASP A 233 18.41 -46.38 -18.76
C ASP A 233 18.02 -46.78 -17.33
N SER A 234 16.93 -47.54 -17.21
CA SER A 234 16.40 -48.01 -15.92
C SER A 234 17.29 -49.06 -15.23
N GLU A 235 18.21 -49.70 -15.95
CA GLU A 235 19.19 -50.61 -15.38
C GLU A 235 20.43 -49.86 -14.84
N ALA A 236 20.77 -48.72 -15.45
CA ALA A 236 21.91 -47.89 -15.05
C ALA A 236 21.59 -46.92 -13.91
N LEU A 237 20.36 -46.38 -13.83
CA LEU A 237 19.97 -45.40 -12.82
C LEU A 237 19.15 -46.02 -11.68
N SER A 238 19.47 -45.63 -10.45
CA SER A 238 18.63 -45.91 -9.29
C SER A 238 17.37 -45.02 -9.29
N GLN A 239 16.33 -45.45 -8.56
CA GLN A 239 15.10 -44.64 -8.41
C GLN A 239 15.38 -43.26 -7.81
N GLU A 240 16.33 -43.14 -6.89
CA GLU A 240 16.73 -41.86 -6.30
C GLU A 240 17.32 -40.90 -7.35
N GLN A 241 18.09 -41.44 -8.32
CA GLN A 241 18.63 -40.66 -9.43
C GLN A 241 17.55 -40.23 -10.43
N VAL A 242 16.57 -41.10 -10.70
CA VAL A 242 15.41 -40.74 -11.54
C VAL A 242 14.56 -39.66 -10.87
N ASP A 243 14.37 -39.74 -9.56
CA ASP A 243 13.66 -38.71 -8.79
C ASP A 243 14.42 -37.38 -8.75
N ALA A 244 15.76 -37.43 -8.74
CA ALA A 244 16.61 -36.24 -8.89
C ALA A 244 16.44 -35.59 -10.27
N LEU A 245 16.44 -36.37 -11.36
CA LEU A 245 16.13 -35.87 -12.71
C LEU A 245 14.77 -35.20 -12.76
N ARG A 246 13.75 -35.88 -12.23
CA ARG A 246 12.38 -35.34 -12.18
C ARG A 246 12.32 -33.98 -11.46
N THR A 247 13.14 -33.79 -10.43
CA THR A 247 13.20 -32.54 -9.66
C THR A 247 13.95 -31.44 -10.42
N ALA A 248 14.96 -31.79 -11.22
CA ALA A 248 15.75 -30.83 -12.00
C ALA A 248 15.01 -30.34 -13.25
N LEU A 249 14.07 -31.12 -13.78
CA LEU A 249 13.38 -30.81 -15.04
C LEU A 249 12.15 -29.91 -14.85
N PRO A 250 11.79 -29.10 -15.86
CA PRO A 250 10.53 -28.35 -15.86
C PRO A 250 9.30 -29.25 -15.70
N ALA A 251 8.28 -28.75 -15.00
CA ALA A 251 7.06 -29.50 -14.72
C ALA A 251 6.13 -29.70 -15.94
N ALA A 252 6.38 -29.00 -17.05
CA ALA A 252 5.59 -29.05 -18.28
C ALA A 252 6.53 -29.07 -19.49
N TYR A 253 6.04 -29.52 -20.65
CA TYR A 253 6.84 -29.65 -21.88
C TYR A 253 8.10 -30.53 -21.73
N VAL A 254 8.00 -31.55 -20.87
CA VAL A 254 9.04 -32.57 -20.70
C VAL A 254 8.40 -33.94 -20.77
N VAL A 255 9.05 -34.86 -21.47
CA VAL A 255 8.78 -36.29 -21.39
C VAL A 255 9.96 -36.92 -20.64
N LEU A 256 9.72 -37.51 -19.48
CA LEU A 256 10.74 -38.30 -18.76
C LEU A 256 10.29 -39.76 -18.78
N ALA A 257 11.03 -40.62 -19.47
CA ALA A 257 10.64 -42.02 -19.66
C ALA A 257 11.87 -42.95 -19.76
N PRO A 258 11.78 -44.21 -19.29
CA PRO A 258 12.83 -45.18 -19.53
C PRO A 258 12.91 -45.51 -21.03
N TYR A 259 14.11 -45.81 -21.51
CA TYR A 259 14.35 -46.18 -22.90
C TYR A 259 15.37 -47.31 -22.96
N GLU A 260 15.06 -48.35 -23.75
CA GLU A 260 15.90 -49.54 -23.85
C GLU A 260 17.06 -49.32 -24.84
N GLY A 261 18.25 -49.82 -24.48
CA GLY A 261 19.40 -49.83 -25.39
C GLY A 261 20.07 -48.47 -25.58
N LEU A 262 20.05 -47.61 -24.55
CA LEU A 262 20.83 -46.37 -24.56
C LEU A 262 22.32 -46.65 -24.40
N ASP A 263 23.15 -45.93 -25.15
CA ASP A 263 24.62 -45.96 -25.01
C ASP A 263 25.13 -45.14 -23.82
N SER A 264 24.28 -44.34 -23.19
CA SER A 264 24.58 -43.53 -22.01
C SER A 264 23.42 -43.58 -21.02
N PRO A 265 23.67 -43.45 -19.70
CA PRO A 265 22.62 -43.53 -18.68
C PRO A 265 21.44 -42.58 -18.93
N ILE A 266 21.69 -41.41 -19.52
CA ILE A 266 20.69 -40.39 -19.79
C ILE A 266 20.96 -39.78 -21.17
N VAL A 267 19.89 -39.63 -21.98
CA VAL A 267 19.94 -38.92 -23.26
C VAL A 267 18.82 -37.90 -23.31
N LEU A 268 19.17 -36.63 -23.55
CA LEU A 268 18.21 -35.54 -23.72
C LEU A 268 18.05 -35.25 -25.21
N SER A 269 16.81 -35.26 -25.67
CA SER A 269 16.44 -35.02 -27.07
C SER A 269 15.44 -33.86 -27.15
N ALA A 270 15.67 -32.99 -28.12
CA ALA A 270 14.74 -31.96 -28.57
C ALA A 270 14.69 -32.03 -30.10
N TRP A 271 13.81 -31.26 -30.73
CA TRP A 271 13.76 -31.24 -32.19
C TRP A 271 15.15 -30.86 -32.76
N GLN A 272 15.73 -31.75 -33.55
CA GLN A 272 17.05 -31.63 -34.19
C GLN A 272 18.25 -31.51 -33.25
N ALA A 273 18.10 -31.78 -31.95
CA ALA A 273 19.17 -31.64 -30.97
C ALA A 273 19.20 -32.79 -29.96
N GLN A 274 20.40 -33.27 -29.63
CA GLN A 274 20.59 -34.34 -28.66
C GLN A 274 21.89 -34.20 -27.89
N VAL A 275 21.86 -34.52 -26.61
CA VAL A 275 23.07 -34.65 -25.79
C VAL A 275 22.95 -35.86 -24.88
N ALA A 276 24.05 -36.61 -24.76
CA ALA A 276 24.19 -37.73 -23.86
C ALA A 276 24.97 -37.32 -22.60
N VAL A 277 24.49 -37.74 -21.44
CA VAL A 277 25.10 -37.44 -20.13
C VAL A 277 25.12 -38.68 -19.24
N ASP A 278 26.09 -38.73 -18.32
CA ASP A 278 26.36 -39.91 -17.50
C ASP A 278 25.70 -39.87 -16.11
N SER A 279 25.29 -38.69 -15.66
CA SER A 279 24.76 -38.49 -14.30
C SER A 279 23.64 -37.44 -14.29
N PRO A 280 22.67 -37.58 -13.36
CA PRO A 280 21.58 -36.62 -13.19
C PRO A 280 22.03 -35.28 -12.60
N GLU A 281 23.26 -35.18 -12.12
CA GLU A 281 23.89 -33.95 -11.63
C GLU A 281 24.70 -33.22 -12.71
N ASP A 282 24.72 -33.71 -13.95
CA ASP A 282 25.46 -33.10 -15.05
C ASP A 282 24.86 -31.74 -15.44
N GLU A 283 25.70 -30.70 -15.43
CA GLU A 283 25.29 -29.31 -15.74
C GLU A 283 24.67 -29.16 -17.13
N ARG A 284 25.00 -30.06 -18.06
CA ARG A 284 24.47 -30.05 -19.42
C ARG A 284 22.96 -30.29 -19.46
N ILE A 285 22.38 -30.91 -18.43
CA ILE A 285 20.92 -31.08 -18.30
C ILE A 285 20.26 -29.70 -18.19
N GLU A 286 20.75 -28.85 -17.29
CA GLU A 286 20.22 -27.50 -17.10
C GLU A 286 20.47 -26.64 -18.34
N GLN A 287 21.66 -26.73 -18.93
CA GLN A 287 22.00 -26.01 -20.16
C GLN A 287 21.09 -26.43 -21.34
N PHE A 288 20.84 -27.73 -21.51
CA PHE A 288 19.99 -28.25 -22.57
C PHE A 288 18.53 -27.82 -22.38
N VAL A 289 18.02 -27.88 -21.15
CA VAL A 289 16.69 -27.35 -20.83
C VAL A 289 16.63 -25.85 -21.12
N ALA A 290 17.60 -25.07 -20.70
CA ALA A 290 17.62 -23.62 -20.94
C ALA A 290 17.57 -23.28 -22.44
N GLU A 291 18.24 -24.07 -23.28
CA GLU A 291 18.36 -23.81 -24.73
C GLU A 291 17.20 -24.39 -25.57
N TYR A 292 16.71 -25.59 -25.21
CA TYR A 292 15.83 -26.39 -26.07
C TYR A 292 14.41 -26.60 -25.52
N TRP A 293 14.14 -26.34 -24.24
CA TRP A 293 12.79 -26.45 -23.69
C TRP A 293 11.88 -25.33 -24.20
N GLN A 294 10.74 -25.71 -24.80
CA GLN A 294 9.84 -24.80 -25.52
C GLN A 294 10.59 -23.96 -26.57
N SER A 295 11.58 -24.58 -27.22
CA SER A 295 12.40 -23.90 -28.22
C SER A 295 11.54 -23.32 -29.35
N PRO A 296 11.75 -22.05 -29.75
CA PRO A 296 11.10 -21.47 -30.92
C PRO A 296 11.58 -22.09 -32.23
N ASP A 297 12.65 -22.88 -32.21
CA ASP A 297 13.20 -23.56 -33.40
C ASP A 297 12.52 -24.90 -33.69
N ALA A 298 11.67 -25.39 -32.78
CA ALA A 298 10.81 -26.52 -33.07
C ALA A 298 9.80 -26.14 -34.18
N PRO A 299 9.31 -27.09 -35.00
CA PRO A 299 8.41 -26.77 -36.11
C PRO A 299 7.07 -26.15 -35.68
N GLU A 300 6.52 -26.55 -34.53
CA GLU A 300 5.25 -26.04 -34.00
C GLU A 300 5.40 -25.51 -32.56
N PRO A 301 6.21 -24.45 -32.35
CA PRO A 301 6.65 -24.06 -31.02
C PRO A 301 5.48 -23.59 -30.16
N GLY A 302 5.35 -24.16 -28.96
CA GLY A 302 4.33 -23.80 -27.97
C GLY A 302 2.94 -24.40 -28.23
N ALA A 303 2.81 -25.31 -29.19
CA ALA A 303 1.62 -26.13 -29.36
C ALA A 303 1.41 -27.05 -28.14
N ALA A 304 0.17 -27.45 -27.88
CA ALA A 304 -0.17 -28.12 -26.63
C ALA A 304 0.60 -29.44 -26.45
N CYS A 305 1.31 -29.62 -25.33
CA CYS A 305 1.87 -30.91 -24.94
C CYS A 305 0.96 -31.70 -23.96
N THR A 306 -0.35 -31.44 -23.97
CA THR A 306 -1.33 -32.18 -23.17
C THR A 306 -2.63 -32.34 -23.97
N GLY A 307 -3.47 -33.32 -23.63
CA GLY A 307 -4.70 -33.62 -24.38
C GLY A 307 -4.54 -34.53 -25.60
N GLY A 308 -3.34 -35.11 -25.78
CA GLY A 308 -3.01 -36.13 -26.77
C GLY A 308 -3.03 -37.54 -26.18
N LEU A 309 -2.10 -38.39 -26.62
CA LEU A 309 -1.98 -39.78 -26.21
C LEU A 309 -1.38 -39.91 -24.80
N ASP A 310 -2.00 -40.75 -23.96
CA ASP A 310 -1.39 -41.27 -22.73
C ASP A 310 -0.78 -42.66 -22.99
N ALA A 311 0.54 -42.74 -23.04
CA ALA A 311 1.24 -44.02 -23.02
C ALA A 311 1.12 -44.71 -21.64
N PRO A 312 1.32 -46.04 -21.57
CA PRO A 312 1.37 -46.77 -20.31
C PRO A 312 2.37 -46.19 -19.30
N GLY A 313 2.11 -46.39 -18.01
CA GLY A 313 3.05 -45.97 -16.95
C GLY A 313 3.08 -44.47 -16.64
N ARG A 314 2.18 -43.64 -17.18
CA ARG A 314 2.14 -42.21 -16.84
C ARG A 314 1.76 -41.97 -15.37
N ILE A 315 2.57 -41.20 -14.65
CA ILE A 315 2.36 -40.89 -13.23
C ILE A 315 2.24 -39.38 -12.92
N ALA A 316 2.57 -38.52 -13.88
CA ALA A 316 2.42 -37.06 -13.79
C ALA A 316 2.26 -36.45 -15.18
#